data_AF-A0A1G2H7F0-F1
#
_entry.id   AF-A0A1G2H7F0-F1
#
_cell.length_a   1.000
_cell.length_b   1.000
_cell.length_c   1.000
_cell.angle_alpha   90.00
_cell.angle_beta   90.00
_cell.angle_gamma   90.00
#
_symmetry.space_group_name_H-M   'P 1'
#
loop_
_entity.id
_entity.type
_entity.pdbx_description
1 polymer ?
#
loop_
_entity_poly.entity_id
_entity_poly.type
_entity_poly.pdbx_seq_one_letter_code
_entity_poly.pdbx_strand_id
1 'polypeptide(L)'
;MIKWAFCGKIPAYSRIQGKVAIKNQFLIFMDKYTFKCTCGDVMSVEADSRENAVMKMKEMMNADAIAAHMQEKHAGDPVPSVEETHAMIEQNLQKEE
;
A
#
# COMPACT_ATOMS: atom_id res chain seq x y z
N MET A 1 -24.22 55.18 -4.15
CA MET A 1 -22.97 54.45 -3.84
C MET A 1 -23.30 52.98 -4.05
N ILE A 2 -22.79 52.28 -5.06
CA ILE A 2 -21.45 51.69 -5.12
C ILE A 2 -20.98 51.69 -6.58
N LYS A 3 -19.80 52.27 -6.83
CA LYS A 3 -19.09 52.22 -8.12
C LYS A 3 -18.53 50.81 -8.31
N TRP A 4 -19.02 50.10 -9.33
CA TRP A 4 -18.33 48.93 -9.87
C TRP A 4 -17.59 49.38 -11.14
N ALA A 5 -16.27 49.53 -11.04
CA ALA A 5 -15.41 49.78 -12.19
C ALA A 5 -14.78 48.45 -12.61
N PHE A 6 -15.38 47.78 -13.60
CA PHE A 6 -14.75 46.68 -14.33
C PHE A 6 -13.90 47.31 -15.45
N CYS A 7 -12.62 47.57 -15.18
CA CYS A 7 -11.66 48.00 -16.20
C CYS A 7 -10.77 46.80 -16.55
N GLY A 8 -10.87 46.36 -17.79
CA GLY A 8 -10.25 45.16 -18.30
C GLY A 8 -8.73 45.23 -18.42
N LYS A 9 -8.09 44.08 -18.22
CA LYS A 9 -6.93 43.59 -18.97
C LYS A 9 -6.67 42.14 -18.59
N ILE A 10 -6.91 41.23 -19.53
CA ILE A 10 -6.41 39.85 -19.55
C ILE A 10 -5.72 39.71 -20.93
N PRO A 11 -4.66 38.90 -21.13
CA PRO A 11 -3.58 38.48 -20.25
C PRO A 11 -2.20 38.84 -20.85
N ALA A 12 -1.21 39.19 -20.02
CA ALA A 12 0.19 39.13 -20.45
C ALA A 12 0.74 37.74 -20.12
N TYR A 13 0.75 36.85 -21.11
CA TYR A 13 1.53 35.62 -21.07
C TYR A 13 3.02 35.99 -21.11
N SER A 14 3.70 35.96 -19.97
CA SER A 14 5.17 36.06 -19.89
C SER A 14 5.74 34.81 -19.22
N ARG A 15 5.85 33.77 -20.05
CA ARG A 15 7.03 32.91 -20.24
C ARG A 15 8.14 32.98 -19.16
N ILE A 16 8.20 31.91 -18.35
CA ILE A 16 9.37 31.15 -17.85
C ILE A 16 10.44 31.94 -17.06
N GLN A 17 10.59 31.64 -15.76
CA GLN A 17 11.75 30.91 -15.21
C GLN A 17 11.69 30.88 -13.68
N GLY A 18 11.31 29.71 -13.16
CA GLY A 18 11.36 29.37 -11.76
C GLY A 18 11.12 27.88 -11.65
N LYS A 19 12.15 27.09 -11.95
CA LYS A 19 12.17 25.66 -11.62
C LYS A 19 12.14 25.55 -10.09
N VAL A 20 10.96 25.68 -9.48
CA VAL A 20 10.73 25.07 -8.19
C VAL A 20 10.38 23.63 -8.53
N ALA A 21 11.41 22.87 -8.87
CA ALA A 21 11.34 21.43 -8.71
C ALA A 21 11.13 21.24 -7.21
N ILE A 22 9.87 21.19 -6.80
CA ILE A 22 9.49 20.54 -5.55
C ILE A 22 9.80 19.06 -5.83
N LYS A 23 11.09 18.73 -5.82
CA LYS A 23 11.56 17.39 -5.51
C LYS A 23 11.11 17.19 -4.08
N ASN A 24 9.82 16.94 -3.87
CA ASN A 24 9.36 16.28 -2.68
C ASN A 24 9.82 14.85 -2.87
N GLN A 25 11.13 14.69 -2.69
CA GLN A 25 11.83 13.49 -2.34
C GLN A 25 11.35 13.15 -0.93
N PHE A 26 10.05 12.91 -0.82
CA PHE A 26 9.47 12.11 0.22
C PHE A 26 9.96 10.72 -0.13
N LEU A 27 11.19 10.42 0.32
CA LEU A 27 11.63 9.05 0.45
C LEU A 27 10.63 8.46 1.43
N ILE A 28 9.52 7.95 0.92
CA ILE A 28 8.67 7.04 1.68
C ILE A 28 9.61 5.87 1.91
N PHE A 29 10.21 5.84 3.10
CA PHE A 29 10.93 4.66 3.57
C PHE A 29 9.87 3.58 3.67
N MET A 30 9.75 2.78 2.61
CA MET A 30 8.92 1.61 2.63
C MET A 30 9.70 0.55 3.36
N ASP A 31 9.21 0.22 4.53
CA ASP A 31 9.69 -0.89 5.32
C ASP A 31 9.24 -2.19 4.64
N LYS A 32 10.13 -3.17 4.61
CA LYS A 32 9.80 -4.50 4.12
C LYS A 32 9.21 -5.29 5.28
N TYR A 33 8.00 -5.79 5.09
CA TYR A 33 7.34 -6.65 6.05
C TYR A 33 7.29 -8.06 5.49
N THR A 34 7.60 -9.04 6.32
CA THR A 34 7.57 -10.46 5.95
C THR A 34 6.56 -11.21 6.80
N PHE A 35 5.92 -12.19 6.17
CA PHE A 35 5.03 -13.14 6.79
C PHE A 35 5.49 -14.54 6.37
N LYS A 36 5.69 -15.42 7.34
CA LYS A 36 6.10 -16.81 7.09
C LYS A 36 4.89 -17.71 7.24
N CYS A 37 4.57 -18.44 6.18
CA CYS A 37 3.57 -19.49 6.22
C CYS A 37 4.14 -20.75 6.89
N THR A 38 3.28 -21.60 7.43
CA THR A 38 3.68 -22.86 8.10
C THR A 38 4.32 -23.86 7.14
N CYS A 39 4.07 -23.77 5.83
CA CYS A 39 4.80 -24.53 4.80
C CYS A 39 6.26 -24.09 4.59
N GLY A 40 6.68 -22.98 5.21
CA GLY A 40 8.01 -22.42 5.04
C GLY A 40 8.13 -21.38 3.92
N ASP A 41 7.06 -21.13 3.15
CA ASP A 41 7.02 -20.02 2.19
C ASP A 41 7.01 -18.68 2.94
N VAL A 42 7.84 -17.74 2.46
CA VAL A 42 7.92 -16.38 3.01
C VAL A 42 7.34 -15.41 2.01
N MET A 43 6.28 -14.71 2.41
CA MET A 43 5.66 -13.63 1.63
C MET A 43 6.13 -12.30 2.19
N SER A 44 6.54 -11.38 1.31
CA SER A 44 6.99 -10.05 1.71
C SER A 44 6.22 -8.95 1.02
N VAL A 45 5.94 -7.87 1.73
CA VAL A 45 5.28 -6.68 1.22
C VAL A 45 6.03 -5.43 1.66
N GLU A 46 6.14 -4.46 0.76
CA GLU A 46 6.71 -3.15 1.06
C GLU A 46 5.58 -2.18 1.43
N ALA A 47 5.70 -1.54 2.59
CA ALA A 47 4.73 -0.56 3.04
C ALA A 47 5.39 0.51 3.92
N ASP A 48 4.76 1.68 3.95
CA ASP A 48 5.17 2.82 4.76
C ASP A 48 4.81 2.68 6.24
N SER A 49 3.89 1.78 6.59
CA SER A 49 3.55 1.43 7.97
C SER A 49 3.11 -0.03 8.10
N ARG A 50 3.05 -0.52 9.34
CA ARG A 50 2.57 -1.88 9.64
C ARG A 50 1.12 -2.05 9.22
N GLU A 51 0.28 -1.05 9.44
CA GLU A 51 -1.14 -1.08 9.08
C GLU A 51 -1.32 -1.17 7.56
N ASN A 52 -0.55 -0.39 6.80
CA ASN A 52 -0.55 -0.47 5.34
C ASN A 52 0.01 -1.81 4.84
N ALA A 53 1.01 -2.37 5.53
CA ALA A 53 1.52 -3.71 5.22
C ALA A 53 0.46 -4.79 5.46
N VAL A 54 -0.24 -4.72 6.59
CA VAL A 54 -1.34 -5.64 6.91
C VAL A 54 -2.45 -5.54 5.87
N MET A 55 -2.88 -4.33 5.51
CA MET A 55 -3.92 -4.15 4.48
C MET A 55 -3.51 -4.75 3.13
N LYS A 56 -2.31 -4.42 2.64
CA LYS A 56 -1.80 -5.00 1.39
C LYS A 56 -1.68 -6.51 1.44
N MET A 57 -1.23 -7.07 2.58
CA MET A 57 -1.11 -8.52 2.73
C MET A 57 -2.49 -9.20 2.75
N LYS A 58 -3.50 -8.59 3.39
CA LYS A 58 -4.90 -9.06 3.35
C LYS A 58 -5.50 -8.99 1.94
N GLU A 59 -5.20 -7.94 1.17
CA GLU A 59 -5.63 -7.83 -0.23
C GLU A 59 -5.03 -8.93 -1.12
N MET A 60 -3.77 -9.30 -0.88
CA MET A 60 -3.11 -10.41 -1.59
C MET A 60 -3.60 -11.80 -1.13
N MET A 61 -3.99 -11.94 0.14
CA MET A 61 -4.51 -13.17 0.75
C MET A 61 -6.04 -13.19 0.78
N ASN A 62 -6.66 -13.03 -0.39
CA ASN A 62 -8.12 -13.18 -0.52
C ASN A 62 -8.54 -14.66 -0.44
N ALA A 63 -9.85 -14.93 -0.31
CA ALA A 63 -10.38 -16.30 -0.18
C ALA A 63 -9.90 -17.24 -1.27
N ASP A 64 -9.84 -16.77 -2.52
CA ASP A 64 -9.43 -17.58 -3.67
C ASP A 64 -7.92 -17.87 -3.63
N ALA A 65 -7.09 -16.89 -3.26
CA ALA A 65 -5.65 -17.04 -3.13
C ALA A 65 -5.28 -17.97 -1.95
N ILE A 66 -5.99 -17.87 -0.83
CA ILE A 66 -5.83 -18.78 0.31
C ILE A 66 -6.21 -20.20 -0.11
N ALA A 67 -7.37 -20.38 -0.76
CA ALA A 67 -7.81 -21.69 -1.22
C ALA A 67 -6.83 -22.29 -2.24
N ALA A 68 -6.32 -21.50 -3.19
CA ALA A 68 -5.32 -21.95 -4.16
C ALA A 68 -3.99 -22.32 -3.48
N HIS A 69 -3.47 -21.48 -2.58
CA HIS A 69 -2.24 -21.77 -1.84
C HIS A 69 -2.39 -23.05 -1.00
N MET A 70 -3.53 -23.23 -0.32
CA MET A 70 -3.80 -24.43 0.46
C MET A 70 -3.93 -25.68 -0.42
N GLN A 71 -4.59 -25.59 -1.58
CA GLN A 71 -4.69 -26.73 -2.51
C GLN A 71 -3.33 -27.14 -3.09
N GLU A 72 -2.45 -26.17 -3.37
CA GLU A 72 -1.14 -26.44 -3.98
C GLU A 72 -0.06 -26.83 -2.96
N LYS A 73 -0.03 -26.19 -1.78
CA LYS A 73 1.04 -26.35 -0.78
C LYS A 73 0.63 -27.16 0.45
N HIS A 74 -0.67 -27.27 0.73
CA HIS A 74 -1.25 -27.97 1.89
C HIS A 74 -2.39 -28.92 1.48
N ALA A 75 -2.18 -29.69 0.40
CA ALA A 75 -3.20 -30.56 -0.16
C ALA A 75 -3.70 -31.57 0.89
N GLY A 76 -4.93 -31.38 1.37
CA GLY A 76 -5.58 -32.26 2.36
C GLY A 76 -5.78 -31.63 3.75
N ASP A 77 -5.14 -30.49 4.04
CA ASP A 77 -5.40 -29.75 5.28
C ASP A 77 -6.70 -28.92 5.16
N PRO A 78 -7.42 -28.68 6.28
CA PRO A 78 -8.58 -27.80 6.26
C PRO A 78 -8.15 -26.38 5.85
N VAL A 79 -8.85 -25.81 4.88
CA VAL A 79 -8.64 -24.42 4.44
C VAL A 79 -9.10 -23.50 5.59
N PRO A 80 -8.20 -22.69 6.19
CA PRO A 80 -8.58 -21.75 7.23
C PRO A 80 -9.51 -20.68 6.63
N SER A 81 -10.36 -20.09 7.46
CA SER A 81 -11.17 -18.95 7.02
C SER A 81 -10.29 -17.75 6.69
N VAL A 82 -10.82 -16.83 5.87
CA VAL A 82 -10.15 -15.57 5.54
C VAL A 82 -9.88 -14.76 6.82
N GLU A 83 -10.81 -14.79 7.78
CA GLU A 83 -10.71 -14.09 9.05
C GLU A 83 -9.57 -14.65 9.93
N GLU A 84 -9.43 -15.97 10.01
CA GLU A 84 -8.32 -16.62 10.70
C GLU A 84 -6.98 -16.28 10.02
N THR A 85 -6.94 -16.32 8.69
CA THR A 85 -5.74 -15.96 7.92
C THR A 85 -5.35 -14.49 8.15
N HIS A 86 -6.32 -13.60 8.16
CA HIS A 86 -6.12 -12.18 8.46
C HIS A 86 -5.61 -11.94 9.89
N ALA A 87 -6.15 -12.65 10.87
CA ALA A 87 -5.67 -12.58 12.26
C ALA A 87 -4.24 -13.11 12.38
N MET A 88 -3.91 -14.20 11.68
CA MET A 88 -2.54 -14.73 11.62
C MET A 88 -1.57 -13.73 10.99
N ILE A 89 -1.96 -13.03 9.92
CA ILE A 89 -1.15 -11.98 9.30
C ILE A 89 -0.88 -10.87 10.31
N GLU A 90 -1.89 -10.36 11.01
CA GLU A 90 -1.71 -9.30 11.99
C GLU A 90 -0.75 -9.66 13.12
N GLN A 91 -0.76 -10.91 13.58
CA GLN A 91 0.09 -11.39 14.65
C GLN A 91 1.51 -11.69 14.18
N ASN A 92 1.67 -12.30 12.99
CA ASN A 92 2.95 -12.84 12.54
C ASN A 92 3.67 -11.96 11.51
N LEU A 93 3.07 -10.86 11.05
CA LEU A 93 3.76 -9.92 10.19
C LEU A 93 4.92 -9.28 10.97
N GLN A 94 6.14 -9.42 10.45
CA GLN A 94 7.36 -8.90 11.05
C GLN A 94 7.99 -7.89 10.10
N LYS A 95 8.53 -6.80 10.65
CA LYS A 95 9.37 -5.88 9.87
C LYS A 95 10.74 -6.53 9.69
N GLU A 96 11.22 -6.56 8.45
CA GLU A 96 12.58 -6.96 8.11
C GLU A 96 13.49 -5.73 8.34
N GLU A 97 14.40 -5.84 9.32
CA GLU A 97 15.36 -4.79 9.72
C GLU A 97 16.63 -4.81 8.87
#